data_AF-A0A925H0B7-F1
#
_entry.id   AF-A0A925H0B7-F1
#
_cell.length_a   1.000
_cell.length_b   1.000
_cell.length_c   1.000
_cell.angle_alpha   90.00
_cell.angle_beta   90.00
_cell.angle_gamma   90.00
#
_symmetry.space_group_name_H-M   'P 1'
#
loop_
_entity.id
_entity.type
_entity.pdbx_description
1 polymer ?
#
loop_
_entity_poly.entity_id
_entity_poly.type
_entity_poly.pdbx_seq_one_letter_code
_entity_poly.pdbx_strand_id
1 'polypeptide(L)'
;MPDWLRFVLMCWIPLCINAQTTREMNDMNWMEFRELVPSRIDTVLLPTGTLEAHGVANNGADNTAPAAIARDMAPKINAIIAPVLNYGITGSLDAYPGSLRISESAYRAFLTDILNGLADNGFRNILIINGHGGPQTAILNEIAERVGREHKVRTLVERPEREEKAHRDLSRF
;
A
#
# COMPACT_ATOMS: atom_id res chain seq x y z
N MET A 1 -44.18 -40.23 16.57
CA MET A 1 -42.85 -39.80 17.04
C MET A 1 -42.81 -38.29 16.94
N PRO A 2 -42.65 -37.52 18.03
CA PRO A 2 -42.72 -36.06 17.94
C PRO A 2 -41.33 -35.43 17.72
N ASP A 3 -41.32 -34.41 16.86
CA ASP A 3 -40.22 -33.68 16.21
C ASP A 3 -39.34 -32.80 17.10
N TRP A 4 -39.09 -33.16 18.36
CA TRP A 4 -38.36 -32.29 19.30
C TRP A 4 -36.85 -32.55 19.41
N LEU A 5 -36.30 -33.52 18.67
CA LEU A 5 -34.87 -33.87 18.69
C LEU A 5 -34.00 -33.08 17.70
N ARG A 6 -34.56 -32.14 16.93
CA ARG A 6 -33.79 -31.32 15.95
C ARG A 6 -33.26 -29.98 16.48
N PHE A 7 -33.56 -29.61 17.73
CA PHE A 7 -33.36 -28.23 18.19
C PHE A 7 -32.30 -27.98 19.27
N VAL A 8 -31.49 -28.97 19.67
CA VAL A 8 -30.57 -28.80 20.82
C VAL A 8 -29.10 -29.09 20.51
N LEU A 9 -28.67 -29.03 19.26
CA LEU A 9 -27.24 -29.06 18.92
C LEU A 9 -26.77 -27.87 18.07
N MET A 10 -27.31 -26.69 18.36
CA MET A 10 -26.72 -25.43 17.90
C MET A 10 -26.02 -24.78 19.09
N CYS A 11 -24.98 -25.45 19.60
CA CYS A 11 -23.97 -24.77 20.42
C CYS A 11 -23.39 -23.66 19.55
N TRP A 12 -23.90 -22.45 19.78
CA TRP A 12 -23.28 -21.20 19.40
C TRP A 12 -21.91 -21.13 20.07
N ILE A 13 -20.91 -21.75 19.45
CA ILE A 13 -19.57 -21.20 19.51
C ILE A 13 -19.65 -20.00 18.57
N PRO A 14 -19.55 -18.75 19.05
CA PRO A 14 -19.20 -17.69 18.13
C PRO A 14 -17.84 -18.12 17.58
N LEU A 15 -17.83 -18.54 16.32
CA LEU A 15 -16.61 -18.75 15.56
C LEU A 15 -15.96 -17.37 15.51
N CYS A 16 -15.16 -17.06 16.54
CA CYS A 16 -14.15 -16.04 16.52
C CYS A 16 -13.09 -16.55 15.55
N ILE A 17 -13.41 -16.65 14.26
CA ILE A 17 -12.42 -16.92 13.23
C ILE A 17 -11.79 -15.58 12.88
N ASN A 18 -10.64 -15.40 13.52
CA ASN A 18 -9.54 -14.50 13.22
C ASN A 18 -9.89 -13.02 13.05
N ALA A 19 -9.69 -12.29 14.16
CA ALA A 19 -9.30 -10.90 14.12
C ALA A 19 -8.11 -10.77 13.16
N GLN A 20 -8.20 -9.81 12.23
CA GLN A 20 -7.07 -9.36 11.44
C GLN A 20 -5.83 -9.24 12.34
N THR A 21 -4.79 -10.03 12.07
CA THR A 21 -3.62 -10.13 12.97
C THR A 21 -2.67 -8.97 12.79
N THR A 22 -2.64 -8.40 11.58
CA THR A 22 -1.77 -7.31 11.18
C THR A 22 -2.41 -6.50 10.04
N ARG A 23 -1.86 -5.32 9.75
CA ARG A 23 -2.14 -4.58 8.50
C ARG A 23 -1.02 -4.71 7.49
N GLU A 24 0.12 -5.28 7.87
CA GLU A 24 1.28 -5.48 7.01
C GLU A 24 1.08 -6.70 6.12
N MET A 25 1.01 -6.52 4.80
CA MET A 25 0.77 -7.61 3.85
C MET A 25 1.89 -8.67 3.89
N ASN A 26 3.14 -8.25 4.17
CA ASN A 26 4.28 -9.16 4.34
C ASN A 26 4.10 -10.17 5.48
N ASP A 27 3.31 -9.80 6.48
CA ASP A 27 3.12 -10.59 7.70
C ASP A 27 1.79 -11.35 7.69
N MET A 28 1.08 -11.34 6.55
CA MET A 28 -0.15 -12.11 6.33
C MET A 28 0.14 -13.41 5.58
N ASN A 29 -0.49 -14.50 6.02
CA ASN A 29 -0.56 -15.69 5.18
C ASN A 29 -1.67 -15.53 4.12
N TRP A 30 -1.56 -16.25 3.00
CA TRP A 30 -2.47 -16.11 1.87
C TRP A 30 -3.93 -16.48 2.19
N MET A 31 -4.17 -17.36 3.19
CA MET A 31 -5.53 -17.73 3.59
C MET A 31 -6.20 -16.57 4.33
N GLU A 32 -5.49 -15.92 5.26
CA GLU A 32 -5.96 -14.69 5.92
C GLU A 32 -6.21 -13.58 4.90
N PHE A 33 -5.27 -13.37 3.97
CA PHE A 33 -5.43 -12.38 2.90
C PHE A 33 -6.71 -12.61 2.08
N ARG A 34 -6.97 -13.86 1.67
CA ARG A 34 -8.15 -14.24 0.89
C ARG A 34 -9.46 -13.98 1.62
N GLU A 35 -9.50 -14.16 2.95
CA GLU A 35 -10.70 -13.85 3.73
C GLU A 35 -10.91 -12.33 3.87
N LEU A 36 -9.84 -11.53 3.92
CA LEU A 36 -9.91 -10.08 4.09
C LEU A 36 -10.19 -9.33 2.77
N VAL A 37 -9.52 -9.69 1.67
CA VAL A 37 -9.55 -8.96 0.41
C VAL A 37 -10.32 -9.75 -0.65
N PRO A 38 -11.28 -9.14 -1.37
CA PRO A 38 -11.76 -7.75 -1.24
C PRO A 38 -12.92 -7.60 -0.22
N SER A 39 -13.34 -8.69 0.42
CA SER A 39 -14.65 -8.76 1.08
C SER A 39 -14.81 -7.84 2.31
N ARG A 40 -13.73 -7.61 3.06
CA ARG A 40 -13.69 -6.81 4.28
C ARG A 40 -12.79 -5.59 4.17
N ILE A 41 -11.76 -5.67 3.32
CA ILE A 41 -10.80 -4.62 3.06
C ILE A 41 -10.55 -4.58 1.55
N ASP A 42 -10.83 -3.45 0.92
CA ASP A 42 -10.59 -3.21 -0.51
C ASP A 42 -9.60 -2.05 -0.77
N THR A 43 -8.97 -1.55 0.29
CA THR A 43 -8.02 -0.43 0.24
C THR A 43 -6.61 -0.91 0.57
N VAL A 44 -5.64 -0.50 -0.24
CA VAL A 44 -4.22 -0.75 0.00
C VAL A 44 -3.42 0.55 -0.01
N LEU A 45 -2.51 0.67 0.95
CA LEU A 45 -1.46 1.67 0.99
C LEU A 45 -0.18 1.06 0.43
N LEU A 46 0.41 1.65 -0.60
CA LEU A 46 1.67 1.25 -1.19
C LEU A 46 2.75 2.31 -0.90
N PRO A 47 3.60 2.11 0.13
CA PRO A 47 4.70 3.02 0.39
C PRO A 47 5.78 2.88 -0.69
N THR A 48 6.30 4.00 -1.21
CA THR A 48 7.37 4.03 -2.21
C THR A 48 8.44 5.04 -1.84
N GLY A 49 9.70 4.75 -2.15
CA GLY A 49 10.82 5.65 -1.87
C GLY A 49 12.04 5.36 -2.73
N THR A 50 13.21 5.70 -2.21
CA THR A 50 14.52 5.33 -2.76
C THR A 50 15.55 5.27 -1.64
N LEU A 51 16.78 4.86 -1.96
CA LEU A 51 17.92 4.94 -1.05
C LEU A 51 18.89 6.02 -1.56
N GLU A 52 18.95 7.14 -0.86
CA GLU A 52 19.70 8.32 -1.30
C GLU A 52 20.26 9.15 -0.15
N ALA A 53 21.25 10.00 -0.44
CA ALA A 53 21.84 10.85 0.57
C ALA A 53 20.86 11.90 1.12
N HIS A 54 20.67 11.89 2.46
CA HIS A 54 19.88 12.87 3.22
C HIS A 54 20.74 13.68 4.21
N GLY A 55 21.99 13.97 3.83
CA GLY A 55 22.94 14.69 4.68
C GLY A 55 23.29 13.92 5.94
N VAL A 56 22.92 14.45 7.11
CA VAL A 56 23.17 13.82 8.43
C VAL A 56 22.09 12.83 8.85
N ALA A 57 20.97 12.77 8.14
CA ALA A 57 19.91 11.80 8.38
C ALA A 57 20.21 10.46 7.69
N ASN A 58 19.39 9.44 7.94
CA ASN A 58 19.54 8.13 7.32
C ASN A 58 19.20 8.16 5.83
N ASN A 59 19.99 7.48 4.99
CA ASN A 59 19.76 7.41 3.54
C ASN A 59 18.42 6.76 3.13
N GLY A 60 17.78 6.06 4.06
CA GLY A 60 16.47 5.44 3.86
C GLY A 60 15.29 6.31 4.32
N ALA A 61 15.48 7.62 4.51
CA ALA A 61 14.41 8.52 4.93
C ALA A 61 13.18 8.41 4.02
N ASP A 62 13.40 8.33 2.71
CA ASP A 62 12.35 8.18 1.69
C ASP A 62 11.59 6.85 1.77
N ASN A 63 12.11 5.84 2.47
CA ASN A 63 11.44 4.56 2.69
C ASN A 63 10.78 4.51 4.07
N THR A 64 11.49 4.97 5.09
CA THR A 64 11.07 4.87 6.50
C THR A 64 9.92 5.83 6.83
N ALA A 65 9.94 7.05 6.27
CA ALA A 65 8.87 8.03 6.48
C ALA A 65 7.51 7.59 5.89
N PRO A 66 7.39 7.23 4.59
CA PRO A 66 6.09 6.80 4.05
C PRO A 66 5.59 5.49 4.67
N ALA A 67 6.49 4.58 5.08
CA ALA A 67 6.09 3.38 5.80
C ALA A 67 5.48 3.70 7.17
N ALA A 68 6.07 4.64 7.93
CA ALA A 68 5.51 5.08 9.20
C ALA A 68 4.15 5.76 9.04
N ILE A 69 4.00 6.61 8.00
CA ILE A 69 2.73 7.25 7.64
C ILE A 69 1.68 6.19 7.29
N ALA A 70 2.04 5.19 6.47
CA ALA A 70 1.12 4.13 6.10
C ALA A 70 0.63 3.33 7.31
N ARG A 71 1.52 3.03 8.28
CA ARG A 71 1.14 2.36 9.53
C ARG A 71 0.16 3.16 10.37
N ASP A 72 0.35 4.47 10.46
CA ASP A 72 -0.56 5.36 11.19
C ASP A 72 -1.92 5.52 10.48
N MET A 73 -1.92 5.57 9.14
CA MET A 73 -3.13 5.73 8.35
C MET A 73 -3.97 4.46 8.22
N ALA A 74 -3.35 3.30 8.06
CA ALA A 74 -4.03 2.05 7.73
C ALA A 74 -5.22 1.69 8.65
N PRO A 75 -5.14 1.84 10.00
CA PRO A 75 -6.31 1.60 10.85
C PRO A 75 -7.41 2.65 10.71
N LYS A 76 -7.08 3.89 10.33
CA LYS A 76 -8.03 5.02 10.22
C LYS A 76 -8.92 4.91 8.98
N ILE A 77 -8.37 4.35 7.90
CA ILE A 77 -9.06 4.21 6.61
C ILE A 77 -9.39 2.76 6.24
N ASN A 78 -9.21 1.83 7.19
CA ASN A 78 -9.36 0.40 6.98
C ASN A 78 -8.60 -0.14 5.75
N ALA A 79 -7.27 0.02 5.73
CA ALA A 79 -6.41 -0.44 4.64
C ALA A 79 -5.42 -1.55 5.05
N ILE A 80 -4.93 -2.28 4.05
CA ILE A 80 -3.73 -3.13 4.13
C ILE A 80 -2.52 -2.32 3.65
N ILE A 81 -1.35 -2.57 4.20
CA ILE A 81 -0.08 -1.95 3.80
C ILE A 81 0.68 -2.95 2.93
N ALA A 82 0.88 -2.62 1.67
CA ALA A 82 1.72 -3.38 0.77
C ALA A 82 3.20 -3.21 1.14
N PRO A 83 4.09 -4.14 0.72
CA PRO A 83 5.52 -4.02 0.96
C PRO A 83 6.08 -2.71 0.38
N VAL A 84 6.97 -2.06 1.14
CA VAL A 84 7.61 -0.81 0.70
C VAL A 84 8.44 -1.05 -0.55
N LEU A 85 8.29 -0.19 -1.56
CA LEU A 85 9.16 -0.20 -2.74
C LEU A 85 10.41 0.64 -2.44
N ASN A 86 11.48 -0.03 -2.00
CA ASN A 86 12.66 0.62 -1.43
C ASN A 86 13.62 1.27 -2.44
N TYR A 87 13.41 1.07 -3.74
CA TYR A 87 14.32 1.51 -4.80
C TYR A 87 13.56 2.32 -5.85
N GLY A 88 14.13 3.46 -6.23
CA GLY A 88 13.46 4.44 -7.06
C GLY A 88 14.40 5.28 -7.93
N ILE A 89 13.90 6.41 -8.41
CA ILE A 89 14.60 7.31 -9.34
C ILE A 89 15.40 8.36 -8.57
N THR A 90 16.61 8.01 -8.18
CA THR A 90 17.50 8.82 -7.31
C THR A 90 18.10 10.08 -7.96
N GLY A 91 18.08 10.17 -9.29
CA GLY A 91 18.59 11.35 -10.01
C GLY A 91 20.03 11.70 -9.66
N SER A 92 20.31 12.98 -9.38
CA SER A 92 21.66 13.48 -9.08
C SER A 92 22.24 13.01 -7.75
N LEU A 93 21.43 12.41 -6.87
CA LEU A 93 21.90 11.90 -5.59
C LEU A 93 22.55 10.50 -5.71
N ASP A 94 22.55 9.91 -6.91
CA ASP A 94 23.11 8.59 -7.18
C ASP A 94 24.64 8.53 -7.02
N ALA A 95 25.32 9.67 -7.14
CA ALA A 95 26.77 9.79 -6.99
C ALA A 95 27.25 9.74 -5.53
N TYR A 96 26.34 9.80 -4.55
CA TYR A 96 26.71 9.78 -3.14
C TYR A 96 26.91 8.35 -2.62
N PRO A 97 27.89 8.10 -1.72
CA PRO A 97 28.12 6.78 -1.15
C PRO A 97 26.87 6.22 -0.45
N GLY A 98 26.53 4.98 -0.78
CA GLY A 98 25.37 4.28 -0.21
C GLY A 98 24.03 4.61 -0.89
N SER A 99 24.00 5.53 -1.86
CA SER A 99 22.84 5.69 -2.74
C SER A 99 22.73 4.50 -3.69
N LEU A 100 21.50 4.12 -4.04
CA LEU A 100 21.20 3.12 -5.06
C LEU A 100 20.28 3.72 -6.10
N ARG A 101 20.29 3.16 -7.33
CA ARG A 101 19.41 3.59 -8.41
C ARG A 101 18.88 2.39 -9.20
N ILE A 102 17.65 2.53 -9.69
CA ILE A 102 17.07 1.68 -10.72
C ILE A 102 16.89 2.51 -12.01
N SER A 103 17.01 1.90 -13.18
CA SER A 103 16.73 2.61 -14.43
C SER A 103 15.25 2.97 -14.51
N GLU A 104 14.93 4.08 -15.16
CA GLU A 104 13.53 4.49 -15.35
C GLU A 104 12.70 3.41 -16.06
N SER A 105 13.26 2.76 -17.09
CA SER A 105 12.59 1.68 -17.81
C SER A 105 12.22 0.50 -16.90
N ALA A 106 13.14 0.09 -16.02
CA ALA A 106 12.91 -1.01 -15.08
C ALA A 106 11.92 -0.59 -13.99
N TYR A 107 12.02 0.64 -13.48
CA TYR A 107 11.09 1.16 -12.48
C TYR A 107 9.65 1.24 -13.02
N ARG A 108 9.49 1.72 -14.26
CA ARG A 108 8.17 1.80 -14.92
C ARG A 108 7.53 0.42 -15.10
N ALA A 109 8.31 -0.55 -15.57
CA ALA A 109 7.83 -1.92 -15.74
C ALA A 109 7.46 -2.54 -14.39
N PHE A 110 8.37 -2.44 -13.41
CA PHE A 110 8.16 -2.95 -12.06
C PHE A 110 6.91 -2.37 -11.39
N LEU A 111 6.77 -1.04 -11.37
CA LEU A 111 5.61 -0.38 -10.78
C LEU A 111 4.30 -0.79 -11.47
N THR A 112 4.32 -0.92 -12.79
CA THR A 112 3.13 -1.38 -13.55
C THR A 112 2.69 -2.76 -13.08
N ASP A 113 3.62 -3.71 -13.00
CA ASP A 113 3.31 -5.07 -12.60
C ASP A 113 2.81 -5.14 -11.15
N ILE A 114 3.38 -4.34 -10.24
CA ILE A 114 2.92 -4.25 -8.86
C ILE A 114 1.49 -3.70 -8.78
N LEU A 115 1.19 -2.59 -9.46
CA LEU A 115 -0.16 -2.00 -9.39
C LEU A 115 -1.21 -2.90 -10.06
N ASN A 116 -0.88 -3.56 -11.17
CA ASN A 116 -1.75 -4.56 -11.79
C ASN A 116 -2.01 -5.72 -10.83
N GLY A 117 -0.97 -6.26 -10.19
CA GLY A 117 -1.10 -7.32 -9.21
C GLY A 117 -1.97 -6.93 -8.01
N LEU A 118 -1.87 -5.69 -7.52
CA LEU A 118 -2.75 -5.18 -6.46
C LEU A 118 -4.22 -5.12 -6.92
N ALA A 119 -4.47 -4.60 -8.13
CA ALA A 119 -5.82 -4.55 -8.69
C ALA A 119 -6.40 -5.97 -8.90
N ASP A 120 -5.59 -6.90 -9.41
CA ASP A 120 -5.99 -8.29 -9.66
C ASP A 120 -6.28 -9.07 -8.37
N ASN A 121 -5.63 -8.71 -7.26
CA ASN A 121 -5.93 -9.25 -5.93
C ASN A 121 -7.23 -8.69 -5.33
N GLY A 122 -7.93 -7.77 -6.01
CA GLY A 122 -9.25 -7.28 -5.64
C GLY A 122 -9.25 -5.91 -4.96
N PHE A 123 -8.11 -5.24 -4.79
CA PHE A 123 -8.09 -3.88 -4.25
C PHE A 123 -8.79 -2.91 -5.20
N ARG A 124 -9.70 -2.09 -4.65
CA ARG A 124 -10.46 -1.08 -5.38
C ARG A 124 -9.91 0.33 -5.17
N ASN A 125 -9.17 0.53 -4.08
CA ASN A 125 -8.50 1.78 -3.74
C ASN A 125 -7.01 1.51 -3.53
N ILE A 126 -6.16 2.07 -4.38
CA ILE A 126 -4.70 1.96 -4.27
C ILE A 126 -4.13 3.35 -4.00
N LEU A 127 -3.69 3.58 -2.76
CA LEU A 127 -3.08 4.83 -2.34
C LEU A 127 -1.57 4.64 -2.26
N ILE A 128 -0.84 5.31 -3.14
CA ILE A 128 0.61 5.29 -3.18
C ILE A 128 1.11 6.40 -2.24
N ILE A 129 1.86 6.03 -1.21
CA ILE A 129 2.45 6.97 -0.25
C ILE A 129 3.91 7.18 -0.64
N ASN A 130 4.19 8.25 -1.39
CA ASN A 130 5.48 8.48 -2.01
C ASN A 130 6.40 9.33 -1.13
N GLY A 131 7.49 8.75 -0.67
CA GLY A 131 8.52 9.41 0.13
C GLY A 131 9.60 10.15 -0.68
N HIS A 132 9.72 9.89 -1.98
CA HIS A 132 10.78 10.50 -2.81
C HIS A 132 10.23 11.51 -3.83
N GLY A 133 10.95 12.62 -4.03
CA GLY A 133 10.54 13.70 -4.93
C GLY A 133 10.91 13.49 -6.40
N GLY A 134 11.03 14.60 -7.13
CA GLY A 134 11.64 14.62 -8.46
C GLY A 134 10.87 13.81 -9.54
N PRO A 135 11.59 13.22 -10.50
CA PRO A 135 11.00 12.49 -11.63
C PRO A 135 10.12 11.30 -11.22
N GLN A 136 10.41 10.68 -10.07
CA GLN A 136 9.64 9.54 -9.55
C GLN A 136 8.16 9.88 -9.38
N THR A 137 7.83 11.06 -8.86
CA THR A 137 6.44 11.48 -8.65
C THR A 137 5.66 11.53 -9.96
N ALA A 138 6.27 12.02 -11.04
CA ALA A 138 5.61 12.08 -12.35
C ALA A 138 5.35 10.67 -12.89
N ILE A 139 6.34 9.78 -12.78
CA ILE A 139 6.23 8.38 -13.21
C ILE A 139 5.14 7.63 -12.43
N LEU A 140 5.09 7.83 -11.11
CA LEU A 140 4.06 7.23 -10.25
C LEU A 140 2.66 7.68 -10.69
N ASN A 141 2.45 8.98 -10.89
CA ASN A 141 1.15 9.51 -11.32
C ASN A 141 0.73 8.95 -12.68
N GLU A 142 1.63 8.96 -13.66
CA GLU A 142 1.36 8.46 -15.01
C GLU A 142 0.92 6.98 -14.98
N ILE A 143 1.67 6.14 -14.28
CA ILE A 143 1.40 4.69 -14.21
C ILE A 143 0.15 4.42 -13.37
N ALA A 144 -0.01 5.09 -12.23
CA ALA A 144 -1.18 4.93 -11.38
C ALA A 144 -2.48 5.33 -12.10
N GLU A 145 -2.45 6.40 -12.89
CA GLU A 145 -3.60 6.84 -13.68
C GLU A 145 -3.93 5.82 -14.78
N ARG A 146 -2.91 5.35 -15.51
CA ARG A 146 -3.09 4.33 -16.56
C ARG A 146 -3.70 3.05 -15.99
N VAL A 147 -3.11 2.48 -14.94
CA VAL A 147 -3.60 1.25 -14.30
C VAL A 147 -4.99 1.45 -13.71
N GLY A 148 -5.25 2.60 -13.08
CA GLY A 148 -6.58 2.95 -12.57
C GLY A 148 -7.66 2.94 -13.66
N ARG A 149 -7.35 3.49 -14.84
CA ARG A 149 -8.24 3.49 -16.01
C ARG A 149 -8.44 2.10 -16.61
N GLU A 150 -7.38 1.29 -16.68
CA GLU A 150 -7.37 -0.08 -17.21
C GLU A 150 -8.18 -1.02 -16.33
N HIS A 151 -7.92 -1.06 -15.02
CA HIS A 151 -8.56 -1.98 -14.07
C HIS A 151 -9.85 -1.43 -13.42
N LYS A 152 -10.23 -0.17 -13.69
CA LYS A 152 -11.39 0.50 -13.06
C LYS A 152 -11.29 0.53 -11.52
N VAL A 153 -10.10 0.88 -11.05
CA VAL A 153 -9.78 1.08 -9.62
C VAL A 153 -9.42 2.54 -9.37
N ARG A 154 -9.64 3.02 -8.15
CA ARG A 154 -9.27 4.37 -7.72
C ARG A 154 -7.81 4.36 -7.30
N THR A 155 -7.01 5.23 -7.91
CA THR A 155 -5.61 5.42 -7.56
C THR A 155 -5.37 6.85 -7.10
N LEU A 156 -4.50 7.02 -6.11
CA LEU A 156 -4.01 8.32 -5.65
C LEU A 156 -2.51 8.21 -5.35
N VAL A 157 -1.72 9.14 -5.84
CA VAL A 157 -0.32 9.31 -5.43
C VAL A 157 -0.25 10.46 -4.45
N GLU A 158 -0.11 10.14 -3.17
CA GLU A 158 0.08 11.13 -2.12
C GLU A 158 1.56 11.32 -1.85
N ARG A 159 1.98 12.59 -1.80
CA ARG A 159 3.27 12.97 -1.23
C ARG A 159 2.97 13.68 0.08
N PRO A 160 3.57 13.26 1.21
CA PRO A 160 3.46 14.03 2.43
C PRO A 160 4.14 15.39 2.22
N GLU A 161 3.36 16.39 1.83
CA GLU A 161 3.75 17.81 1.87
C GLU A 161 3.46 18.34 3.28
N ARG A 162 3.94 19.56 3.61
CA ARG A 162 3.61 20.21 4.89
C ARG A 162 2.09 20.15 5.16
N GLU A 163 1.73 19.97 6.43
CA GLU A 163 0.40 19.58 6.96
C GLU A 163 -0.83 20.26 6.32
N GLU A 164 -0.71 21.49 5.80
CA GLU A 164 -1.82 22.27 5.22
C GLU A 164 -2.42 21.71 3.91
N LYS A 165 -1.74 20.79 3.22
CA LYS A 165 -2.24 20.21 1.96
C LYS A 165 -2.82 18.80 2.12
N ALA A 166 -2.18 17.96 2.92
CA ALA A 166 -2.55 16.55 3.11
C ALA A 166 -4.01 16.34 3.61
N HIS A 167 -4.51 17.22 4.48
CA HIS A 167 -5.90 17.14 4.96
C HIS A 167 -6.96 17.28 3.87
N ARG A 168 -6.63 17.97 2.77
CA ARG A 168 -7.57 18.27 1.68
C ARG A 168 -7.76 17.08 0.75
N ASP A 169 -6.70 16.32 0.51
CA ASP A 169 -6.67 15.24 -0.46
C ASP A 169 -7.23 13.94 0.14
N LEU A 170 -6.99 13.69 1.43
CA LEU A 170 -7.55 12.53 2.16
C LEU A 170 -9.06 12.63 2.42
N SER A 171 -9.64 13.84 2.46
CA SER A 171 -11.08 14.04 2.66
C SER A 171 -11.97 13.60 1.48
N ARG A 172 -11.35 13.17 0.36
CA ARG A 172 -12.03 12.75 -0.86
C ARG A 172 -12.26 11.24 -0.93
N PHE A 173 -11.86 10.50 0.10
CA PHE A 173 -12.01 9.05 0.23
C PHE A 173 -12.94 8.71 1.39
#